data_AF-A0A970QW46-F1
#
_entry.id   AF-A0A970QW46-F1
#
_cell.length_a   1.000
_cell.length_b   1.000
_cell.length_c   1.000
_cell.angle_alpha   90.00
_cell.angle_beta   90.00
_cell.angle_gamma   90.00
#
_symmetry.space_group_name_H-M   'P 1'
#
loop_
_entity.id
_entity.type
_entity.pdbx_description
1 polymer ?
#
loop_
_entity_poly.entity_id
_entity_poly.type
_entity_poly.pdbx_seq_one_letter_code
_entity_poly.pdbx_strand_id
1 'polypeptide(L)'
;MTDMTWFFSSAKRLGAVSLVFSLILSAVTAPFWGLTMLIDLFGYSGGRQAGKENMMFLGALARSQGVTTDGGSFIFSSKFGLLKTELDGTTWINFNADAIPAELKKNYDSAHIGGISCFDGIIYAALEDSKKWEYPICALFDADTLLFTGKWFLLSPELQLKGCPWVAADGARGLIYSARRDNSPELICYDIHTGELVKTVALSEEVHKIQGGEVFGDYLYVATNNKTQSIFKIDPASGDVSEIVERSLAKGSEGEGMTVTVSGGRATICALDMGPLFINAFLRRYNLFEVAPQ
;
A
#
# COMPACT_ATOMS: atom_id res chain seq x y z
N MET A 1 -1.57 21.82 4.97
CA MET A 1 -0.51 22.76 4.56
C MET A 1 0.78 22.33 5.27
N THR A 2 1.29 21.13 4.92
CA THR A 2 2.30 20.42 5.74
C THR A 2 3.16 19.41 4.97
N ASP A 3 3.13 19.41 3.63
CA ASP A 3 3.71 18.28 2.88
C ASP A 3 5.18 18.47 2.45
N MET A 4 5.87 19.55 2.86
CA MET A 4 7.25 19.85 2.39
C MET A 4 8.20 20.55 3.37
N THR A 5 7.89 20.60 4.66
CA THR A 5 8.84 21.15 5.66
C THR A 5 10.06 20.24 5.90
N TRP A 6 10.02 18.96 5.48
CA TRP A 6 11.07 17.99 5.81
C TRP A 6 12.32 18.02 4.91
N PHE A 7 12.29 18.62 3.71
CA PHE A 7 13.55 18.87 2.99
C PHE A 7 14.52 19.78 3.80
N PHE A 8 14.03 20.40 4.88
CA PHE A 8 14.77 21.33 5.73
C PHE A 8 14.97 20.86 7.18
N SER A 9 14.63 19.63 7.57
CA SER A 9 14.86 19.17 8.96
C SER A 9 16.35 19.04 9.33
N SER A 10 17.25 19.07 8.32
CA SER A 10 18.71 19.19 8.50
C SER A 10 19.28 20.60 8.27
N ALA A 11 18.43 21.61 8.04
CA ALA A 11 18.88 22.97 7.70
C ALA A 11 18.29 24.03 8.66
N LYS A 12 18.73 24.01 9.92
CA LYS A 12 18.49 25.11 10.90
C LYS A 12 19.22 26.43 10.56
N ARG A 13 19.60 26.66 9.31
CA ARG A 13 20.18 27.91 8.83
C ARG A 13 19.69 28.16 7.41
N LEU A 14 18.64 28.98 7.22
CA LEU A 14 18.29 29.77 6.01
C LEU A 14 16.80 30.22 6.04
N GLY A 15 16.43 31.06 7.01
CA GLY A 15 15.02 31.42 7.27
C GLY A 15 14.30 32.22 6.16
N ALA A 16 14.99 32.98 5.31
CA ALA A 16 14.35 33.80 4.28
C ALA A 16 14.27 33.12 2.89
N VAL A 17 15.30 32.34 2.53
CA VAL A 17 15.34 31.56 1.28
C VAL A 17 14.30 30.43 1.31
N SER A 18 14.10 29.82 2.48
CA SER A 18 13.08 28.80 2.70
C SER A 18 11.67 29.35 2.47
N LEU A 19 11.34 30.56 2.97
CA LEU A 19 10.00 31.13 2.83
C LEU A 19 9.62 31.47 1.38
N VAL A 20 10.52 32.13 0.64
CA VAL A 20 10.28 32.49 -0.77
C VAL A 20 10.16 31.23 -1.63
N PHE A 21 11.01 30.23 -1.39
CA PHE A 21 10.93 28.94 -2.08
C PHE A 21 9.62 28.22 -1.77
N SER A 22 9.20 28.16 -0.50
CA SER A 22 7.92 27.58 -0.10
C SER A 22 6.72 28.31 -0.71
N LEU A 23 6.77 29.64 -0.84
CA LEU A 23 5.72 30.42 -1.49
C LEU A 23 5.63 30.13 -3.01
N ILE A 24 6.77 30.12 -3.71
CA ILE A 24 6.81 29.77 -5.14
C ILE A 24 6.28 28.36 -5.36
N LEU A 25 6.73 27.42 -4.54
CA LEU A 25 6.30 26.04 -4.63
C LEU A 25 4.81 25.87 -4.32
N SER A 26 4.28 26.59 -3.34
CA SER A 26 2.85 26.61 -3.05
C SER A 26 2.04 27.22 -4.20
N ALA A 27 2.54 28.29 -4.82
CA ALA A 27 1.90 28.91 -5.97
C ALA A 27 1.88 27.98 -7.20
N VAL A 28 2.91 27.13 -7.36
CA VAL A 28 2.96 26.11 -8.41
C VAL A 28 2.06 24.93 -8.08
N THR A 29 2.03 24.44 -6.84
CA THR A 29 1.29 23.22 -6.48
C THR A 29 -0.20 23.46 -6.28
N ALA A 30 -0.62 24.64 -5.79
CA ALA A 30 -2.02 24.94 -5.47
C ALA A 30 -2.99 24.81 -6.66
N PRO A 31 -2.66 25.27 -7.89
CA PRO A 31 -3.51 25.05 -9.05
C PRO A 31 -3.73 23.56 -9.37
N PHE A 32 -2.67 22.75 -9.29
CA PHE A 32 -2.79 21.30 -9.53
C PHE A 32 -3.52 20.59 -8.40
N TRP A 33 -3.32 21.01 -7.16
CA TRP A 33 -4.08 20.51 -6.02
C TRP A 33 -5.58 20.81 -6.19
N GLY A 34 -5.93 22.05 -6.57
CA GLY A 34 -7.31 22.42 -6.87
C GLY A 34 -7.89 21.62 -8.04
N LEU A 35 -7.12 21.44 -9.11
CA LEU A 35 -7.52 20.63 -10.26
C LEU A 35 -7.78 19.16 -9.88
N THR A 36 -6.87 18.53 -9.15
CA THR A 36 -7.02 17.11 -8.74
C THR A 36 -8.19 16.92 -7.79
N MET A 37 -8.43 17.88 -6.88
CA MET A 37 -9.62 17.89 -6.02
C MET A 37 -10.92 18.10 -6.80
N LEU A 38 -10.92 18.94 -7.84
CA LEU A 38 -12.08 19.11 -8.73
C LEU A 38 -12.36 17.83 -9.54
N ILE A 39 -11.33 17.21 -10.10
CA ILE A 39 -11.46 15.93 -10.81
C ILE A 39 -12.06 14.88 -9.88
N ASP A 40 -11.55 14.78 -8.65
CA ASP A 40 -12.08 13.84 -7.67
C ASP A 40 -13.54 14.15 -7.30
N LEU A 41 -13.88 15.43 -7.06
CA LEU A 41 -15.24 15.83 -6.68
C LEU A 41 -16.30 15.42 -7.71
N PHE A 42 -15.97 15.51 -9.00
CA PHE A 42 -16.90 15.15 -10.08
C PHE A 42 -16.79 13.69 -10.54
N GLY A 43 -15.66 13.04 -10.26
CA GLY A 43 -15.38 11.69 -10.75
C GLY A 43 -15.55 10.59 -9.70
N TYR A 44 -15.42 10.89 -8.42
CA TYR A 44 -15.59 9.94 -7.32
C TYR A 44 -17.08 9.75 -7.01
N SER A 45 -17.54 8.51 -7.02
CA SER A 45 -18.91 8.16 -6.66
C SER A 45 -19.00 7.05 -5.60
N GLY A 46 -17.88 6.71 -4.96
CA GLY A 46 -17.81 5.65 -3.95
C GLY A 46 -18.55 5.95 -2.65
N GLY A 47 -19.06 4.90 -2.01
CA GLY A 47 -19.78 5.00 -0.74
C GLY A 47 -18.86 5.22 0.47
N ARG A 48 -19.37 5.93 1.50
CA ARG A 48 -18.88 5.93 2.90
C ARG A 48 -17.43 6.36 3.15
N GLN A 49 -16.88 7.28 2.35
CA GLN A 49 -15.60 7.92 2.67
C GLN A 49 -15.75 8.80 3.93
N ALA A 50 -14.94 8.54 4.95
CA ALA A 50 -14.88 9.29 6.20
C ALA A 50 -13.93 10.50 6.13
N GLY A 51 -12.92 10.42 5.27
CA GLY A 51 -11.92 11.46 5.07
C GLY A 51 -10.94 11.07 3.97
N LYS A 52 -10.11 12.01 3.54
CA LYS A 52 -9.03 11.77 2.60
C LYS A 52 -7.91 12.78 2.76
N GLU A 53 -6.69 12.34 2.49
CA GLU A 53 -5.54 13.21 2.25
C GLU A 53 -5.20 13.19 0.77
N ASN A 54 -4.70 14.32 0.24
CA ASN A 54 -4.28 14.45 -1.17
C ASN A 54 -2.79 14.85 -1.22
N MET A 55 -1.95 13.90 -1.59
CA MET A 55 -0.50 14.07 -1.68
C MET A 55 -0.11 14.34 -3.12
N MET A 56 0.65 15.40 -3.37
CA MET A 56 1.01 15.85 -4.72
C MET A 56 2.46 15.52 -5.07
N PHE A 57 2.74 15.30 -6.35
CA PHE A 57 4.07 15.17 -6.96
C PHE A 57 4.97 14.16 -6.24
N LEU A 58 6.06 14.60 -5.60
CA LEU A 58 6.96 13.73 -4.86
C LEU A 58 6.23 12.97 -3.73
N GLY A 59 5.24 13.60 -3.11
CA GLY A 59 4.39 12.94 -2.11
C GLY A 59 3.59 11.78 -2.70
N ALA A 60 3.11 11.92 -3.95
CA ALA A 60 2.44 10.85 -4.68
C ALA A 60 3.41 9.78 -5.17
N LEU A 61 4.57 10.18 -5.70
CA LEU A 61 5.60 9.25 -6.18
C LEU A 61 6.06 8.31 -5.06
N ALA A 62 6.25 8.83 -3.86
CA ALA A 62 6.64 8.06 -2.67
C ALA A 62 5.52 7.15 -2.12
N ARG A 63 4.29 7.26 -2.63
CA ARG A 63 3.08 6.52 -2.18
C ARG A 63 2.30 6.02 -3.39
N SER A 64 2.96 5.25 -4.24
CA SER A 64 2.43 4.87 -5.55
C SER A 64 2.02 3.41 -5.66
N GLN A 65 2.19 2.59 -4.61
CA GLN A 65 2.00 1.14 -4.71
C GLN A 65 1.22 0.55 -3.51
N GLY A 66 1.63 0.85 -2.28
CA GLY A 66 1.04 0.22 -1.10
C GLY A 66 1.08 1.09 0.15
N VAL A 67 0.27 0.71 1.13
CA VAL A 67 0.25 1.30 2.48
C VAL A 67 -0.01 0.20 3.50
N THR A 68 0.73 0.22 4.61
CA THR A 68 0.54 -0.60 5.81
C THR A 68 0.73 0.26 7.06
N THR A 69 0.55 -0.30 8.24
CA THR A 69 0.79 0.38 9.52
C THR A 69 1.50 -0.55 10.51
N ASP A 70 2.39 0.01 11.30
CA ASP A 70 2.96 -0.65 12.50
C ASP A 70 2.15 -0.35 13.77
N GLY A 71 0.96 0.27 13.62
CA GLY A 71 0.09 0.72 14.69
C GLY A 71 0.37 2.14 15.20
N GLY A 72 1.58 2.68 14.98
CA GLY A 72 1.96 4.04 15.38
C GLY A 72 2.26 4.99 14.21
N SER A 73 2.44 4.45 13.02
CA SER A 73 2.84 5.14 11.80
C SER A 73 2.21 4.49 10.57
N PHE A 74 2.14 5.23 9.47
CA PHE A 74 1.95 4.62 8.16
C PHE A 74 3.30 4.31 7.53
N ILE A 75 3.33 3.23 6.76
CA ILE A 75 4.45 2.86 5.91
C ILE A 75 3.90 2.69 4.50
N PHE A 76 4.49 3.35 3.52
CA PHE A 76 4.09 3.31 2.14
C PHE A 76 5.18 2.69 1.28
N SER A 77 4.77 1.97 0.24
CA SER A 77 5.64 1.61 -0.86
C SER A 77 5.41 2.50 -2.07
N SER A 78 6.51 2.78 -2.74
CA SER A 78 6.56 3.25 -4.12
C SER A 78 7.25 2.19 -4.96
N LYS A 79 7.32 2.41 -6.28
CA LYS A 79 8.01 1.48 -7.17
C LYS A 79 9.42 1.08 -6.71
N PHE A 80 10.17 1.98 -6.08
CA PHE A 80 11.58 1.76 -5.72
C PHE A 80 11.89 1.94 -4.23
N GLY A 81 11.01 2.57 -3.48
CA GLY A 81 11.32 3.06 -2.13
C GLY A 81 10.20 2.84 -1.13
N LEU A 82 10.57 3.00 0.14
CA LEU A 82 9.69 2.91 1.29
C LEU A 82 9.67 4.24 2.04
N LEU A 83 8.50 4.66 2.49
CA LEU A 83 8.29 5.91 3.23
C LEU A 83 7.53 5.62 4.53
N LYS A 84 8.05 6.06 5.67
CA LYS A 84 7.36 6.06 6.96
C LYS A 84 6.85 7.45 7.28
N THR A 85 5.62 7.56 7.76
CA THR A 85 5.00 8.82 8.17
C THR A 85 4.25 8.67 9.49
N GLU A 86 3.92 9.78 10.13
CA GLU A 86 2.90 9.78 11.18
C GLU A 86 1.55 9.27 10.63
N LEU A 87 0.61 8.94 11.53
CA LEU A 87 -0.74 8.48 11.16
C LEU A 87 -1.62 9.56 10.48
N ASP A 88 -1.09 10.77 10.30
CA ASP A 88 -1.68 11.76 9.40
C ASP A 88 -1.45 11.41 7.91
N GLY A 89 -0.53 10.49 7.61
CA GLY A 89 -0.17 10.07 6.25
C GLY A 89 0.74 11.05 5.50
N THR A 90 1.07 12.21 6.08
CA THR A 90 1.76 13.32 5.41
C THR A 90 3.05 13.75 6.09
N THR A 91 3.18 13.63 7.40
CA THR A 91 4.39 14.03 8.15
C THR A 91 5.45 12.94 8.07
N TRP A 92 6.55 13.22 7.36
CA TRP A 92 7.63 12.25 7.10
C TRP A 92 8.43 11.92 8.37
N ILE A 93 8.62 10.62 8.61
CA ILE A 93 9.47 10.11 9.70
C ILE A 93 10.79 9.59 9.13
N ASN A 94 10.73 8.73 8.11
CA ASN A 94 11.90 8.11 7.49
C ASN A 94 11.61 7.81 6.02
N PHE A 95 12.62 7.82 5.16
CA PHE A 95 12.47 7.53 3.74
C PHE A 95 13.69 6.80 3.17
N ASN A 96 13.45 5.66 2.54
CA ASN A 96 14.43 4.93 1.75
C ASN A 96 14.03 5.00 0.28
N ALA A 97 14.72 5.85 -0.50
CA ALA A 97 14.38 6.10 -1.89
C ALA A 97 14.76 4.96 -2.86
N ASP A 98 15.66 4.05 -2.44
CA ASP A 98 16.16 2.93 -3.24
C ASP A 98 16.18 1.66 -2.38
N ALA A 99 14.99 1.24 -1.96
CA ALA A 99 14.79 0.13 -1.05
C ALA A 99 15.04 -1.23 -1.72
N ILE A 100 14.95 -1.36 -3.05
CA ILE A 100 15.19 -2.65 -3.70
C ILE A 100 16.68 -3.05 -3.55
N PRO A 101 16.99 -4.17 -2.86
CA PRO A 101 18.37 -4.58 -2.60
C PRO A 101 19.16 -4.85 -3.88
N ALA A 102 20.43 -4.46 -3.90
CA ALA A 102 21.31 -4.65 -5.07
C ALA A 102 21.48 -6.13 -5.46
N GLU A 103 21.49 -7.05 -4.48
CA GLU A 103 21.55 -8.48 -4.76
C GLU A 103 20.29 -9.01 -5.44
N LEU A 104 19.10 -8.51 -5.08
CA LEU A 104 17.85 -8.93 -5.69
C LEU A 104 17.69 -8.34 -7.10
N LYS A 105 18.13 -7.09 -7.31
CA LYS A 105 18.27 -6.51 -8.65
C LYS A 105 19.17 -7.37 -9.54
N LYS A 106 20.32 -7.81 -9.02
CA LYS A 106 21.33 -8.53 -9.80
C LYS A 106 20.94 -9.97 -10.12
N ASN A 107 20.38 -10.68 -9.14
CA ASN A 107 20.16 -12.12 -9.23
C ASN A 107 18.76 -12.47 -9.75
N TYR A 108 17.80 -11.56 -9.61
CA TYR A 108 16.38 -11.79 -9.92
C TYR A 108 15.74 -10.66 -10.72
N ASP A 109 16.53 -9.70 -11.21
CA ASP A 109 16.05 -8.52 -11.96
C ASP A 109 14.96 -7.70 -11.23
N SER A 110 14.86 -7.82 -9.89
CA SER A 110 13.83 -7.11 -9.12
C SER A 110 13.88 -5.61 -9.40
N ALA A 111 12.76 -5.04 -9.85
CA ALA A 111 12.68 -3.68 -10.38
C ALA A 111 11.44 -2.91 -9.90
N HIS A 112 10.61 -3.54 -9.08
CA HIS A 112 9.33 -2.98 -8.64
C HIS A 112 8.97 -3.53 -7.26
N ILE A 113 8.67 -2.64 -6.30
CA ILE A 113 8.04 -2.99 -5.02
C ILE A 113 6.53 -2.80 -5.15
N GLY A 114 5.75 -3.83 -4.83
CA GLY A 114 4.29 -3.82 -4.85
C GLY A 114 3.68 -3.48 -3.50
N GLY A 115 2.51 -4.05 -3.24
CA GLY A 115 1.81 -4.00 -1.96
C GLY A 115 2.64 -4.62 -0.83
N ILE A 116 2.55 -3.99 0.34
CA ILE A 116 3.32 -4.32 1.54
C ILE A 116 2.37 -4.54 2.72
N SER A 117 2.85 -5.29 3.71
CA SER A 117 2.18 -5.48 5.01
C SER A 117 3.23 -5.46 6.13
N CYS A 118 2.83 -5.09 7.34
CA CYS A 118 3.73 -4.97 8.48
C CYS A 118 3.26 -5.89 9.62
N PHE A 119 4.18 -6.71 10.11
CA PHE A 119 3.96 -7.56 11.28
C PHE A 119 5.24 -7.63 12.11
N ASP A 120 5.12 -7.49 13.43
CA ASP A 120 6.22 -7.62 14.40
C ASP A 120 7.47 -6.79 14.05
N GLY A 121 7.26 -5.53 13.65
CA GLY A 121 8.35 -4.62 13.27
C GLY A 121 9.02 -4.94 11.92
N ILE A 122 8.47 -5.88 11.15
CA ILE A 122 8.97 -6.27 9.83
C ILE A 122 7.95 -5.90 8.75
N ILE A 123 8.42 -5.22 7.71
CA ILE A 123 7.68 -4.99 6.48
C ILE A 123 7.94 -6.19 5.57
N TYR A 124 6.87 -6.84 5.15
CA TYR A 124 6.84 -7.85 4.10
C TYR A 124 6.47 -7.14 2.81
N ALA A 125 7.40 -7.11 1.85
CA ALA A 125 7.20 -6.40 0.60
C ALA A 125 7.26 -7.34 -0.60
N ALA A 126 6.25 -7.25 -1.47
CA ALA A 126 6.26 -7.96 -2.74
C ALA A 126 7.22 -7.27 -3.71
N LEU A 127 8.13 -8.04 -4.32
CA LEU A 127 9.08 -7.60 -5.33
C LEU A 127 8.83 -8.34 -6.64
N GLU A 128 8.88 -7.59 -7.74
CA GLU A 128 8.69 -8.12 -9.09
C GLU A 128 9.84 -7.70 -10.01
N ASP A 129 10.21 -8.59 -10.92
CA ASP A 129 11.21 -8.41 -11.98
C ASP A 129 10.69 -7.64 -13.21
N SER A 130 9.46 -7.09 -13.10
CA SER A 130 8.76 -6.27 -14.08
C SER A 130 8.62 -6.89 -15.48
N LYS A 131 7.38 -7.10 -15.94
CA LYS A 131 7.03 -7.58 -17.30
C LYS A 131 7.56 -8.97 -17.69
N LYS A 132 8.54 -9.53 -16.98
CA LYS A 132 9.02 -10.90 -17.11
C LYS A 132 8.19 -11.85 -16.22
N TRP A 133 7.97 -11.44 -14.97
CA TRP A 133 7.14 -12.14 -13.99
C TRP A 133 7.66 -13.53 -13.62
N GLU A 134 8.99 -13.70 -13.60
CA GLU A 134 9.65 -14.99 -13.34
C GLU A 134 9.95 -15.19 -11.86
N TYR A 135 10.25 -14.10 -11.14
CA TYR A 135 10.72 -14.15 -9.75
C TYR A 135 9.82 -13.36 -8.79
N PRO A 136 8.68 -13.92 -8.35
CA PRO A 136 7.88 -13.31 -7.30
C PRO A 136 8.62 -13.44 -5.97
N ILE A 137 9.00 -12.31 -5.37
CA ILE A 137 9.78 -12.30 -4.14
C ILE A 137 9.01 -11.62 -3.02
N CYS A 138 9.09 -12.15 -1.81
CA CYS A 138 8.77 -11.41 -0.59
C CYS A 138 10.08 -11.01 0.11
N ALA A 139 10.42 -9.73 0.11
CA ALA A 139 11.61 -9.21 0.80
C ALA A 139 11.23 -8.56 2.13
N LEU A 140 12.05 -8.76 3.15
CA LEU A 140 11.77 -8.30 4.51
C LEU A 140 12.62 -7.07 4.85
N PHE A 141 11.97 -6.04 5.36
CA PHE A 141 12.58 -4.79 5.78
C PHE A 141 12.26 -4.50 7.24
N ASP A 142 13.19 -3.88 7.94
CA ASP A 142 12.95 -3.36 9.28
C ASP A 142 12.01 -2.13 9.21
N ALA A 143 10.93 -2.14 9.99
CA ALA A 143 9.86 -1.14 9.88
C ALA A 143 10.24 0.25 10.41
N ASP A 144 11.31 0.38 11.19
CA ASP A 144 11.78 1.65 11.73
C ASP A 144 12.81 2.31 10.80
N THR A 145 13.80 1.53 10.38
CA THR A 145 14.91 1.98 9.54
C THR A 145 14.58 1.95 8.05
N LEU A 146 13.58 1.16 7.63
CA LEU A 146 13.21 0.89 6.24
C LEU A 146 14.34 0.19 5.45
N LEU A 147 15.28 -0.43 6.16
CA LEU A 147 16.42 -1.12 5.58
C LEU A 147 16.11 -2.60 5.39
N PHE A 148 16.64 -3.14 4.30
CA PHE A 148 16.52 -4.57 4.00
C PHE A 148 17.24 -5.40 5.07
N THR A 149 16.56 -6.43 5.57
CA THR A 149 17.05 -7.28 6.67
C THR A 149 18.08 -8.31 6.23
N GLY A 150 18.27 -8.49 4.92
CA GLY A 150 19.03 -9.62 4.37
C GLY A 150 18.18 -10.87 4.15
N LYS A 151 16.89 -10.85 4.54
CA LYS A 151 15.98 -11.99 4.40
C LYS A 151 14.93 -11.75 3.32
N TRP A 152 14.73 -12.77 2.49
CA TRP A 152 13.74 -12.77 1.43
C TRP A 152 13.29 -14.21 1.14
N PHE A 153 12.15 -14.34 0.47
CA PHE A 153 11.56 -15.60 0.04
C PHE A 153 11.27 -15.57 -1.45
N LEU A 154 11.65 -16.63 -2.18
CA LEU A 154 11.13 -16.88 -3.52
C LEU A 154 9.76 -17.54 -3.38
N LEU A 155 8.72 -16.88 -3.86
CA LEU A 155 7.37 -17.44 -3.87
C LEU A 155 7.18 -18.32 -5.13
N SER A 156 6.11 -19.12 -5.15
CA SER A 156 5.77 -20.04 -6.25
C SER A 156 5.43 -19.30 -7.56
N PRO A 157 6.32 -19.25 -8.58
CA PRO A 157 6.03 -18.56 -9.84
C PRO A 157 4.89 -19.20 -10.62
N GLU A 158 4.70 -20.51 -10.47
CA GLU A 158 3.62 -21.28 -11.09
C GLU A 158 2.22 -20.88 -10.58
N LEU A 159 2.14 -20.31 -9.38
CA LEU A 159 0.89 -19.81 -8.79
C LEU A 159 0.73 -18.29 -8.97
N GLN A 160 1.85 -17.55 -9.02
CA GLN A 160 1.90 -16.09 -9.19
C GLN A 160 1.95 -15.66 -10.66
N LEU A 161 0.91 -16.04 -11.41
CA LEU A 161 0.83 -15.74 -12.83
C LEU A 161 0.76 -14.23 -13.07
N LYS A 162 1.71 -13.72 -13.85
CA LYS A 162 1.94 -12.28 -14.12
C LYS A 162 2.40 -11.47 -12.90
N GLY A 163 3.14 -12.14 -12.01
CA GLY A 163 3.89 -11.51 -10.94
C GLY A 163 3.17 -11.56 -9.60
N CYS A 164 3.82 -10.98 -8.59
CA CYS A 164 3.33 -10.89 -7.22
C CYS A 164 3.12 -9.41 -6.89
N PRO A 165 1.92 -8.86 -7.11
CA PRO A 165 1.67 -7.44 -6.90
C PRO A 165 1.57 -7.07 -5.42
N TRP A 166 1.39 -8.04 -4.52
CA TRP A 166 1.22 -7.80 -3.08
C TRP A 166 1.48 -9.05 -2.24
N VAL A 167 1.75 -8.81 -0.95
CA VAL A 167 1.75 -9.80 0.12
C VAL A 167 1.06 -9.23 1.36
N ALA A 168 0.50 -10.08 2.21
CA ALA A 168 -0.03 -9.72 3.53
C ALA A 168 0.48 -10.69 4.60
N ALA A 169 1.00 -10.17 5.71
CA ALA A 169 1.51 -11.00 6.81
C ALA A 169 0.41 -11.31 7.83
N ASP A 170 0.28 -12.59 8.20
CA ASP A 170 -0.60 -13.09 9.25
C ASP A 170 0.24 -13.79 10.32
N GLY A 171 0.73 -13.00 11.27
CA GLY A 171 1.54 -13.54 12.36
C GLY A 171 0.77 -14.46 13.29
N ALA A 172 -0.55 -14.31 13.42
CA ALA A 172 -1.37 -15.16 14.28
C ALA A 172 -1.50 -16.57 13.71
N ARG A 173 -1.55 -16.71 12.37
CA ARG A 173 -1.60 -18.00 11.67
C ARG A 173 -0.23 -18.48 11.20
N GLY A 174 0.81 -17.66 11.32
CA GLY A 174 2.15 -17.96 10.82
C GLY A 174 2.23 -17.98 9.29
N LEU A 175 1.43 -17.16 8.61
CA LEU A 175 1.30 -17.20 7.15
C LEU A 175 1.64 -15.87 6.47
N ILE A 176 2.04 -15.95 5.21
CA ILE A 176 2.02 -14.84 4.24
C ILE A 176 0.97 -15.18 3.19
N TYR A 177 0.03 -14.28 2.97
CA TYR A 177 -0.96 -14.38 1.91
C TYR A 177 -0.49 -13.62 0.67
N SER A 178 -0.83 -14.17 -0.48
CA SER A 178 -0.82 -13.48 -1.75
C SER A 178 -1.85 -14.13 -2.68
N ALA A 179 -2.03 -13.56 -3.86
CA ALA A 179 -2.82 -14.15 -4.92
C ALA A 179 -2.30 -13.61 -6.26
N ARG A 180 -2.61 -14.33 -7.33
CA ARG A 180 -2.39 -13.83 -8.70
C ARG A 180 -3.07 -12.46 -8.87
N ARG A 181 -2.63 -11.70 -9.86
CA ARG A 181 -3.22 -10.37 -10.12
C ARG A 181 -4.62 -10.46 -10.70
N ASP A 182 -4.79 -11.26 -11.74
CA ASP A 182 -6.00 -11.29 -12.56
C ASP A 182 -6.88 -12.49 -12.18
N ASN A 183 -8.16 -12.24 -11.89
CA ASN A 183 -9.20 -13.26 -11.70
C ASN A 183 -8.75 -14.38 -10.76
N SER A 184 -8.37 -14.01 -9.54
CA SER A 184 -7.77 -14.94 -8.59
C SER A 184 -8.79 -15.92 -8.08
N PRO A 185 -8.62 -17.23 -8.34
CA PRO A 185 -9.57 -18.24 -7.88
C PRO A 185 -9.25 -18.74 -6.47
N GLU A 186 -8.10 -18.35 -5.91
CA GLU A 186 -7.59 -18.86 -4.64
C GLU A 186 -6.66 -17.83 -3.97
N LEU A 187 -6.59 -17.89 -2.64
CA LEU A 187 -5.47 -17.36 -1.87
C LEU A 187 -4.34 -18.38 -1.88
N ILE A 188 -3.11 -17.88 -1.93
CA ILE A 188 -1.90 -18.67 -1.79
C ILE A 188 -1.31 -18.36 -0.42
N CYS A 189 -1.10 -19.40 0.39
CA CYS A 189 -0.62 -19.29 1.75
C CYS A 189 0.79 -19.85 1.85
N TYR A 190 1.74 -19.00 2.23
CA TYR A 190 3.13 -19.37 2.48
C TYR A 190 3.42 -19.33 3.97
N ASP A 191 4.39 -20.11 4.45
CA ASP A 191 4.88 -20.03 5.82
C ASP A 191 5.61 -18.69 6.03
N ILE A 192 5.32 -17.99 7.13
CA ILE A 192 5.88 -16.65 7.39
C ILE A 192 7.39 -16.66 7.69
N HIS A 193 7.94 -17.80 8.11
CA HIS A 193 9.33 -17.94 8.49
C HIS A 193 10.19 -18.49 7.36
N THR A 194 9.66 -19.39 6.52
CA THR A 194 10.40 -20.05 5.44
C THR A 194 10.01 -19.55 4.04
N GLY A 195 8.81 -18.98 3.88
CA GLY A 195 8.26 -18.61 2.58
C GLY A 195 7.81 -19.80 1.72
N GLU A 196 7.82 -21.01 2.28
CA GLU A 196 7.40 -22.22 1.57
C GLU A 196 5.88 -22.26 1.44
N LEU A 197 5.38 -22.80 0.32
CA LEU A 197 3.96 -23.00 0.10
C LEU A 197 3.40 -23.96 1.14
N VAL A 198 2.41 -23.49 1.92
CA VAL A 198 1.68 -24.31 2.90
C VAL A 198 0.43 -24.91 2.28
N LYS A 199 -0.38 -24.06 1.64
CA LYS A 199 -1.65 -24.46 1.00
C LYS A 199 -2.16 -23.37 0.05
N THR A 200 -3.18 -23.70 -0.73
CA THR A 200 -4.07 -22.71 -1.33
C THR A 200 -5.47 -22.83 -0.73
N VAL A 201 -6.24 -21.74 -0.79
CA VAL A 201 -7.61 -21.67 -0.31
C VAL A 201 -8.47 -21.14 -1.45
N ALA A 202 -9.33 -21.99 -2.01
CA ALA A 202 -10.24 -21.61 -3.09
C ALA A 202 -11.18 -20.50 -2.61
N LEU A 203 -11.32 -19.45 -3.42
CA LEU A 203 -12.22 -18.34 -3.13
C LEU A 203 -13.65 -18.68 -3.56
N SER A 204 -14.64 -18.22 -2.81
CA SER A 204 -16.06 -18.37 -3.16
C SER A 204 -16.44 -17.64 -4.45
N GLU A 205 -15.66 -16.62 -4.83
CA GLU A 205 -15.71 -15.93 -6.11
C GLU A 205 -14.31 -15.43 -6.51
N GLU A 206 -14.06 -15.26 -7.80
CA GLU A 206 -12.79 -14.73 -8.28
C GLU A 206 -12.64 -13.23 -7.96
N VAL A 207 -11.48 -12.83 -7.43
CA VAL A 207 -11.18 -11.42 -7.19
C VAL A 207 -10.20 -10.91 -8.24
N HIS A 208 -10.61 -9.91 -9.01
CA HIS A 208 -9.81 -9.36 -10.11
C HIS A 208 -8.98 -8.14 -9.68
N LYS A 209 -7.71 -8.08 -10.13
CA LYS A 209 -6.78 -6.97 -9.94
C LYS A 209 -6.53 -6.59 -8.48
N ILE A 210 -6.18 -7.56 -7.64
CA ILE A 210 -5.73 -7.26 -6.28
C ILE A 210 -4.37 -6.55 -6.33
N GLN A 211 -4.21 -5.48 -5.56
CA GLN A 211 -3.02 -4.63 -5.53
C GLN A 211 -2.38 -4.52 -4.14
N GLY A 212 -3.12 -4.87 -3.09
CA GLY A 212 -2.63 -4.89 -1.72
C GLY A 212 -3.64 -5.52 -0.79
N GLY A 213 -3.16 -6.02 0.34
CA GLY A 213 -4.02 -6.56 1.38
C GLY A 213 -3.40 -6.46 2.75
N GLU A 214 -4.27 -6.52 3.76
CA GLU A 214 -3.89 -6.45 5.16
C GLU A 214 -4.77 -7.38 5.99
N VAL A 215 -4.16 -8.07 6.95
CA VAL A 215 -4.89 -8.90 7.90
C VAL A 215 -5.37 -8.02 9.04
N PHE A 216 -6.66 -8.11 9.37
CA PHE A 216 -7.22 -7.44 10.53
C PHE A 216 -8.28 -8.31 11.22
N GLY A 217 -8.03 -8.64 12.48
CA GLY A 217 -8.80 -9.67 13.18
C GLY A 217 -8.67 -11.03 12.50
N ASP A 218 -9.80 -11.69 12.23
CA ASP A 218 -9.82 -13.00 11.57
C ASP A 218 -9.85 -12.93 10.04
N TYR A 219 -9.92 -11.73 9.47
CA TYR A 219 -10.15 -11.55 8.04
C TYR A 219 -8.95 -10.92 7.34
N LEU A 220 -8.79 -11.29 6.08
CA LEU A 220 -7.94 -10.60 5.13
C LEU A 220 -8.79 -9.56 4.38
N TYR A 221 -8.32 -8.32 4.33
CA TYR A 221 -8.93 -7.27 3.52
C TYR A 221 -8.03 -6.99 2.34
N VAL A 222 -8.60 -6.89 1.14
CA VAL A 222 -7.84 -6.65 -0.09
C VAL A 222 -8.41 -5.48 -0.88
N ALA A 223 -7.54 -4.60 -1.36
CA ALA A 223 -7.89 -3.52 -2.27
C ALA A 223 -7.58 -3.91 -3.72
N THR A 224 -8.48 -3.52 -4.62
CA THR A 224 -8.38 -3.85 -6.04
C THR A 224 -8.30 -2.62 -6.93
N ASN A 225 -7.74 -2.82 -8.13
CA ASN A 225 -7.84 -1.93 -9.28
C ASN A 225 -8.82 -2.47 -10.34
N ASN A 226 -9.89 -3.14 -9.89
CA ASN A 226 -10.95 -3.63 -10.77
C ASN A 226 -11.83 -2.46 -11.29
N LYS A 227 -12.99 -2.75 -11.89
CA LYS A 227 -13.87 -1.72 -12.48
C LYS A 227 -14.31 -0.65 -11.47
N THR A 228 -14.58 -1.07 -10.23
CA THR A 228 -15.10 -0.24 -9.13
C THR A 228 -14.04 0.07 -8.07
N GLN A 229 -12.81 -0.40 -8.30
CA GLN A 229 -11.68 -0.37 -7.36
C GLN A 229 -12.08 -0.85 -5.96
N SER A 230 -12.93 -1.87 -5.86
CA SER A 230 -13.54 -2.25 -4.58
C SER A 230 -12.53 -2.80 -3.57
N ILE A 231 -12.95 -2.79 -2.30
CA ILE A 231 -12.29 -3.47 -1.19
C ILE A 231 -13.13 -4.68 -0.80
N PHE A 232 -12.48 -5.83 -0.74
CA PHE A 232 -13.09 -7.10 -0.37
C PHE A 232 -12.58 -7.55 1.00
N LYS A 233 -13.45 -8.23 1.74
CA LYS A 233 -13.11 -9.01 2.92
C LYS A 233 -13.12 -10.48 2.53
N ILE A 234 -12.07 -11.19 2.87
CA ILE A 234 -11.88 -12.62 2.61
C ILE A 234 -11.67 -13.33 3.95
N ASP A 235 -12.40 -14.42 4.17
CA ASP A 235 -12.09 -15.36 5.24
C ASP A 235 -10.94 -16.26 4.78
N PRO A 236 -9.74 -16.18 5.37
CA PRO A 236 -8.59 -16.98 4.92
C PRO A 236 -8.73 -18.48 5.26
N ALA A 237 -9.69 -18.88 6.08
CA ALA A 237 -9.95 -20.28 6.41
C ALA A 237 -10.91 -20.93 5.41
N SER A 238 -12.01 -20.26 5.04
CA SER A 238 -13.02 -20.81 4.13
C SER A 238 -12.86 -20.36 2.67
N GLY A 239 -12.22 -19.21 2.44
CA GLY A 239 -12.18 -18.54 1.14
C GLY A 239 -13.43 -17.72 0.84
N ASP A 240 -14.33 -17.51 1.80
CA ASP A 240 -15.53 -16.70 1.61
C ASP A 240 -15.16 -15.25 1.34
N VAL A 241 -15.60 -14.73 0.19
CA VAL A 241 -15.36 -13.37 -0.27
C VAL A 241 -16.62 -12.54 -0.07
N SER A 242 -16.44 -11.29 0.34
CA SER A 242 -17.52 -10.29 0.40
C SER A 242 -16.99 -8.93 0.04
N GLU A 243 -17.66 -8.24 -0.89
CA GLU A 243 -17.39 -6.84 -1.16
C GLU A 243 -17.90 -5.98 0.00
N ILE A 244 -17.03 -5.11 0.55
CA ILE A 244 -17.37 -4.28 1.72
C ILE A 244 -17.38 -2.78 1.42
N VAL A 245 -16.63 -2.35 0.39
CA VAL A 245 -16.56 -0.96 -0.05
C VAL A 245 -16.42 -0.92 -1.57
N GLU A 246 -17.40 -0.31 -2.24
CA GLU A 246 -17.29 0.09 -3.64
C GLU A 246 -16.70 1.52 -3.69
N ARG A 247 -15.44 1.66 -4.15
CA ARG A 247 -14.73 2.95 -4.14
C ARG A 247 -15.11 3.83 -5.33
N SER A 248 -15.42 3.24 -6.49
CA SER A 248 -15.84 3.92 -7.72
C SER A 248 -15.11 5.25 -7.94
N LEU A 249 -13.79 5.14 -8.11
CA LEU A 249 -12.88 6.27 -8.23
C LEU A 249 -13.08 7.00 -9.57
N ALA A 250 -12.56 8.22 -9.67
CA ALA A 250 -12.58 8.98 -10.92
C ALA A 250 -11.95 8.16 -12.06
N LYS A 251 -12.59 8.17 -13.24
CA LYS A 251 -12.12 7.41 -14.41
C LYS A 251 -10.64 7.70 -14.71
N GLY A 252 -9.85 6.63 -14.82
CA GLY A 252 -8.41 6.70 -15.07
C GLY A 252 -7.55 6.69 -13.80
N SER A 253 -8.18 6.76 -12.61
CA SER A 253 -7.49 6.50 -11.34
C SER A 253 -7.11 5.02 -11.22
N GLU A 254 -6.13 4.74 -10.38
CA GLU A 254 -5.72 3.39 -10.04
C GLU A 254 -5.91 3.15 -8.54
N GLY A 255 -6.65 2.09 -8.20
CA GLY A 255 -6.70 1.60 -6.83
C GLY A 255 -5.39 0.90 -6.48
N GLU A 256 -4.76 1.31 -5.38
CA GLU A 256 -3.52 0.71 -4.87
C GLU A 256 -3.81 -0.13 -3.61
N GLY A 257 -2.82 -0.35 -2.76
CA GLY A 257 -2.97 -1.10 -1.51
C GLY A 257 -3.83 -0.41 -0.43
N MET A 258 -4.06 -1.13 0.67
CA MET A 258 -4.82 -0.65 1.81
C MET A 258 -4.29 -1.23 3.12
N THR A 259 -4.63 -0.58 4.23
CA THR A 259 -4.37 -1.06 5.58
C THR A 259 -5.52 -0.69 6.52
N VAL A 260 -5.51 -1.22 7.75
CA VAL A 260 -6.50 -0.89 8.78
C VAL A 260 -5.80 -0.22 9.95
N THR A 261 -6.32 0.93 10.38
CA THR A 261 -5.89 1.61 11.60
C THR A 261 -6.98 1.49 12.66
N VAL A 262 -6.60 1.44 13.94
CA VAL A 262 -7.53 1.47 15.06
C VAL A 262 -7.24 2.70 15.91
N SER A 263 -8.26 3.53 16.14
CA SER A 263 -8.16 4.68 17.03
C SER A 263 -9.45 4.82 17.84
N GLY A 264 -9.33 4.94 19.16
CA GLY A 264 -10.48 5.05 20.06
C GLY A 264 -11.48 3.89 19.94
N GLY A 265 -11.00 2.66 19.69
CA GLY A 265 -11.84 1.48 19.47
C GLY A 265 -12.48 1.37 18.09
N ARG A 266 -12.22 2.33 17.18
CA ARG A 266 -12.78 2.34 15.84
C ARG A 266 -11.74 1.89 14.80
N ALA A 267 -12.05 0.82 14.08
CA ALA A 267 -11.28 0.40 12.92
C ALA A 267 -11.64 1.26 11.69
N THR A 268 -10.60 1.70 10.98
CA THR A 268 -10.70 2.53 9.78
C THR A 268 -9.81 1.94 8.69
N ILE A 269 -10.42 1.55 7.57
CA ILE A 269 -9.70 1.21 6.35
C ILE A 269 -9.07 2.49 5.80
N CYS A 270 -7.77 2.43 5.55
CA CYS A 270 -7.01 3.48 4.89
C CYS A 270 -6.54 2.91 3.54
N ALA A 271 -7.15 3.36 2.46
CA ALA A 271 -6.89 2.86 1.11
C ALA A 271 -6.17 3.90 0.28
N LEU A 272 -5.14 3.47 -0.43
CA LEU A 272 -4.34 4.29 -1.32
C LEU A 272 -4.92 4.22 -2.74
N ASP A 273 -4.91 5.34 -3.45
CA ASP A 273 -5.17 5.40 -4.89
C ASP A 273 -4.37 6.49 -5.59
N MET A 274 -4.01 6.24 -6.84
CA MET A 274 -3.41 7.23 -7.73
C MET A 274 -4.51 7.94 -8.50
N GLY A 275 -4.47 9.27 -8.51
CA GLY A 275 -5.39 10.07 -9.32
C GLY A 275 -5.12 9.90 -10.82
N PRO A 276 -6.08 10.27 -11.69
CA PRO A 276 -6.02 9.96 -13.13
C PRO A 276 -4.91 10.70 -13.89
N LEU A 277 -4.32 11.73 -13.28
CA LEU A 277 -3.19 12.47 -13.82
C LEU A 277 -1.85 11.89 -13.36
N PHE A 278 -1.84 10.94 -12.42
CA PHE A 278 -0.65 10.35 -11.78
C PHE A 278 0.32 11.37 -11.15
N ILE A 279 -0.13 12.62 -10.94
CA ILE A 279 0.59 13.65 -10.20
C ILE A 279 0.14 13.75 -8.75
N ASN A 280 -0.84 12.95 -8.35
CA ASN A 280 -1.36 12.94 -6.99
C ASN A 280 -1.76 11.53 -6.56
N ALA A 281 -1.68 11.28 -5.26
CA ALA A 281 -2.19 10.09 -4.60
C ALA A 281 -3.18 10.52 -3.52
N PHE A 282 -4.24 9.76 -3.32
CA PHE A 282 -5.15 9.93 -2.19
C PHE A 282 -4.94 8.81 -1.18
N LEU A 283 -4.92 9.17 0.11
CA LEU A 283 -5.13 8.24 1.20
C LEU A 283 -6.54 8.42 1.71
N ARG A 284 -7.45 7.53 1.33
CA ARG A 284 -8.88 7.61 1.68
C ARG A 284 -9.18 6.76 2.90
N ARG A 285 -10.06 7.25 3.76
CA ARG A 285 -10.48 6.59 4.99
C ARG A 285 -11.93 6.13 4.87
N TYR A 286 -12.19 4.88 5.25
CA TYR A 286 -13.52 4.28 5.30
C TYR A 286 -13.72 3.64 6.66
N ASN A 287 -14.83 3.93 7.32
CA ASN A 287 -15.10 3.33 8.62
C ASN A 287 -15.50 1.87 8.42
N LEU A 288 -14.74 0.94 9.02
CA LEU A 288 -15.27 -0.38 9.30
C LEU A 288 -16.32 -0.21 10.40
N PHE A 289 -17.47 -0.88 10.29
CA PHE A 289 -18.48 -0.83 11.34
C PHE A 289 -17.87 -1.24 12.69
N GLU A 290 -18.40 -0.66 13.78
CA GLU A 290 -17.88 -0.71 15.14
C GLU A 290 -17.31 -2.09 15.51
N VAL A 291 -16.00 -2.12 15.76
CA VAL A 291 -15.38 -3.27 16.43
C VAL A 291 -15.90 -3.22 17.86
N ALA A 292 -16.65 -4.25 18.28
CA ALA A 292 -17.03 -4.36 19.68
C ALA A 292 -15.75 -4.28 20.54
N PRO A 293 -15.76 -3.56 21.67
CA PRO A 293 -14.61 -3.55 22.57
C PRO A 293 -14.23 -4.99 22.93
N GLN A 294 -12.96 -5.34 22.77
CA GLN A 294 -12.40 -6.55 23.36
C GLN A 294 -12.37 -6.42 24.89
#